data_AF-A0A8I2B7W5-F1
#
_entry.id   AF-A0A8I2B7W5-F1
#
_cell.length_a   1.000
_cell.length_b   1.000
_cell.length_c   1.000
_cell.angle_alpha   90.00
_cell.angle_beta   90.00
_cell.angle_gamma   90.00
#
_symmetry.space_group_name_H-M   'P 1'
#
loop_
_entity.id
_entity.type
_entity.pdbx_description
1 polymer ?
#
loop_
_entity_poly.entity_id
_entity_poly.type
_entity_poly.pdbx_seq_one_letter_code
_entity_poly.pdbx_strand_id
1 'polypeptide(L)'
;MATGIILKFAKRNGYTTVVHLGKYKDYDLYKPLYDDSRVATGLPVYIIVKCDKPEFVRGKAGLEIQKYRVKQKNMLKSNEEK
;
A
#
# COMPACT_ATOMS: atom_id res chain seq x y z
N MET A 1 16.64 -7.04 -1.61
CA MET A 1 17.10 -5.97 -0.69
C MET A 1 16.27 -4.67 -0.75
N ALA A 2 15.12 -4.61 -1.47
CA ALA A 2 14.30 -3.38 -1.55
C ALA A 2 13.50 -3.07 -0.27
N THR A 3 13.06 -4.10 0.46
CA THR A 3 12.18 -3.96 1.64
C THR A 3 12.79 -3.10 2.76
N GLY A 4 14.11 -3.10 2.92
CA GLY A 4 14.80 -2.32 3.95
C GLY A 4 14.73 -0.81 3.72
N ILE A 5 14.84 -0.37 2.46
CA ILE A 5 14.76 1.06 2.08
C ILE A 5 13.32 1.55 2.31
N ILE A 6 12.34 0.74 1.93
CA ILE A 6 10.91 1.04 2.05
C ILE A 6 10.48 1.11 3.52
N LEU A 7 10.97 0.18 4.35
CA LEU A 7 10.71 0.20 5.79
C LEU A 7 11.35 1.42 6.46
N LYS A 8 12.59 1.78 6.12
CA LYS A 8 13.23 3.01 6.62
C LYS A 8 12.46 4.26 6.18
N PHE A 9 11.99 4.30 4.94
CA PHE A 9 11.19 5.39 4.40
C PHE A 9 9.86 5.53 5.15
N ALA A 10 9.18 4.42 5.43
CA ALA A 10 7.96 4.38 6.24
C ALA A 10 8.21 4.85 7.69
N LYS A 11 9.25 4.33 8.34
CA LYS A 11 9.64 4.72 9.72
C LYS A 11 9.93 6.21 9.86
N ARG A 12 10.62 6.81 8.88
CA ARG A 12 10.85 8.26 8.85
C ARG A 12 9.57 9.10 8.81
N ASN A 13 8.47 8.52 8.35
CA ASN A 13 7.17 9.18 8.23
C ASN A 13 6.19 8.75 9.33
N GLY A 14 6.68 8.10 10.40
CA GLY A 14 5.90 7.72 11.57
C GLY A 14 5.21 6.36 11.49
N TYR A 15 5.44 5.57 10.43
CA TYR A 15 4.87 4.23 10.30
C TYR A 15 5.81 3.17 10.87
N THR A 16 5.26 2.16 11.54
CA THR A 16 6.07 1.14 12.20
C THR A 16 6.53 0.05 11.22
N THR A 17 5.64 -0.35 10.32
CA THR A 17 5.87 -1.47 9.40
C THR A 17 5.26 -1.21 8.01
N VAL A 18 5.60 -2.07 7.07
CA VAL A 18 5.10 -2.04 5.68
C VAL A 18 4.73 -3.44 5.23
N VAL A 19 3.63 -3.55 4.50
CA VAL A 19 3.15 -4.81 3.91
C VAL A 19 3.19 -4.69 2.39
N HIS A 20 3.86 -5.61 1.71
CA HIS A 20 3.81 -5.68 0.25
C HIS A 20 2.43 -6.15 -0.20
N LEU A 21 1.81 -5.41 -1.10
CA LEU A 21 0.46 -5.67 -1.58
C LEU A 21 0.44 -6.24 -3.01
N GLY A 22 1.61 -6.52 -3.59
CA GLY A 22 1.78 -6.88 -4.98
C GLY A 22 2.12 -5.67 -5.84
N LYS A 23 1.72 -5.72 -7.12
CA LYS A 23 2.01 -4.66 -8.10
C LYS A 23 0.76 -3.88 -8.45
N TYR A 24 0.92 -2.58 -8.61
CA TYR A 24 -0.08 -1.69 -9.17
C TYR A 24 0.49 -1.08 -10.45
N LYS A 25 -0.05 -1.49 -11.61
CA LYS A 25 0.56 -1.20 -12.92
C LYS A 25 2.02 -1.69 -12.93
N ASP A 26 2.98 -0.82 -13.24
CA ASP A 26 4.42 -1.10 -13.24
C ASP A 26 5.13 -0.75 -11.93
N TYR A 27 4.38 -0.48 -10.85
CA TYR A 27 4.91 -0.08 -9.56
C TYR A 27 4.71 -1.21 -8.53
N ASP A 28 5.71 -1.45 -7.70
CA ASP A 28 5.53 -2.29 -6.52
C ASP A 28 4.79 -1.51 -5.44
N LEU A 29 3.70 -2.09 -4.94
CA LEU A 29 2.78 -1.44 -4.02
C LEU A 29 2.99 -1.97 -2.60
N TYR A 30 3.10 -1.05 -1.65
CA TYR A 30 3.23 -1.34 -0.24
C TYR A 30 2.19 -0.54 0.56
N LYS A 31 1.67 -1.14 1.63
CA LYS A 31 0.83 -0.47 2.61
C LYS A 31 1.65 -0.21 3.87
N PRO A 32 1.89 1.05 4.21
CA PRO A 32 2.46 1.39 5.50
C PRO A 32 1.40 1.20 6.60
N LEU A 33 1.83 0.68 7.74
CA LEU A 33 0.97 0.41 8.90
C LEU A 33 1.59 1.01 10.15
N TYR A 34 0.72 1.54 11.01
CA TYR A 34 1.05 1.87 12.38
C TYR A 34 0.97 0.60 13.24
N ASP A 35 1.78 0.55 14.29
CA ASP A 35 1.65 -0.48 15.34
C ASP A 35 0.31 -0.32 16.07
N ASP A 36 -0.08 0.94 16.29
CA ASP A 36 -1.31 1.28 16.98
C ASP A 36 -2.49 1.36 16.01
N SER A 37 -3.44 0.43 16.18
CA SER A 37 -4.67 0.35 15.37
C SER A 37 -5.63 1.53 15.59
N ARG A 38 -5.40 2.40 16.58
CA ARG A 38 -6.23 3.59 16.88
C ARG A 38 -5.79 4.81 16.06
N VAL A 39 -4.67 4.73 15.35
CA VAL A 39 -4.23 5.78 14.44
C VAL A 39 -5.08 5.74 13.18
N ALA A 40 -6.20 6.45 13.22
CA ALA A 40 -7.08 6.62 12.08
C ALA A 40 -6.49 7.62 11.09
N THR A 41 -5.81 7.14 10.06
CA THR A 41 -5.48 7.98 8.90
C THR A 41 -6.74 8.18 8.07
N GLY A 42 -7.34 9.37 8.13
CA GLY A 42 -8.59 9.68 7.42
C GLY A 42 -8.56 9.43 5.91
N LEU A 43 -7.37 9.43 5.29
CA LEU A 43 -7.19 9.07 3.88
C LEU A 43 -6.29 7.83 3.74
N PRO A 44 -6.57 6.95 2.77
CA PRO A 44 -5.74 5.78 2.52
C PRO A 44 -4.36 6.22 2.02
N VAL A 45 -3.32 5.74 2.69
CA VAL A 45 -1.92 5.97 2.32
C VAL A 45 -1.30 4.68 1.83
N TYR A 46 -0.55 4.78 0.74
CA TYR A 46 0.23 3.70 0.15
C TYR A 46 1.64 4.19 -0.18
N ILE A 47 2.55 3.26 -0.35
CA ILE A 47 3.90 3.51 -0.88
C ILE A 47 3.99 2.78 -2.21
N ILE A 48 4.35 3.49 -3.28
CA ILE A 48 4.67 2.89 -4.57
C ILE A 48 6.18 2.92 -4.78
N VAL A 49 6.73 1.90 -5.43
CA VAL A 49 8.16 1.79 -5.70
C VAL A 49 8.37 1.52 -7.17
N LYS A 50 9.20 2.35 -7.81
CA LYS A 50 9.65 2.14 -9.18
C LYS A 50 11.14 2.42 -9.27
N CYS A 51 11.91 1.44 -9.75
CA CYS A 51 13.37 1.55 -9.88
C CYS A 51 14.04 2.01 -8.56
N ASP A 52 13.73 1.33 -7.46
CA ASP A 52 14.25 1.59 -6.10
C ASP A 52 13.89 2.96 -5.48
N LYS A 53 12.96 3.72 -6.08
CA LYS A 53 12.46 4.99 -5.53
C LYS A 53 11.10 4.80 -4.87
N PRO A 54 11.02 4.79 -3.52
CA PRO A 54 9.75 4.77 -2.81
C PRO A 54 9.10 6.16 -2.77
N GLU A 55 7.81 6.23 -3.09
CA GLU A 55 7.02 7.45 -3.07
C GLU A 55 5.70 7.24 -2.32
N PHE A 56 5.30 8.22 -1.51
CA PHE A 56 4.00 8.17 -0.82
C PHE A 56 2.88 8.59 -1.76
N VAL A 57 1.84 7.77 -1.77
CA VAL A 57 0.59 8.04 -2.47
C VAL A 57 -0.51 8.23 -1.44
N ARG A 58 -1.12 9.42 -1.45
CA ARG A 58 -2.19 9.83 -0.53
C ARG A 58 -3.26 10.61 -1.29
N GLY A 59 -4.42 10.81 -0.67
CA GLY A 59 -5.54 11.53 -1.30
C GLY A 59 -6.17 10.76 -2.45
N LYS A 60 -6.46 11.44 -3.57
CA LYS A 60 -7.16 10.85 -4.73
C LYS A 60 -6.45 9.60 -5.28
N ALA A 61 -5.14 9.68 -5.48
CA ALA A 61 -4.37 8.55 -6.00
C ALA A 61 -4.37 7.36 -5.03
N GLY A 62 -4.34 7.60 -3.71
CA GLY A 62 -4.47 6.54 -2.72
C GLY A 62 -5.85 5.89 -2.74
N LEU A 63 -6.90 6.68 -2.96
CA LEU A 63 -8.27 6.19 -3.11
C LEU A 63 -8.44 5.34 -4.38
N GLU A 64 -7.80 5.72 -5.49
CA GLU A 64 -7.80 4.93 -6.72
C GLU A 64 -7.14 3.56 -6.54
N ILE A 65 -5.99 3.52 -5.86
CA ILE A 65 -5.31 2.26 -5.51
C ILE A 65 -6.21 1.41 -4.61
N GLN A 66 -6.87 2.01 -3.62
CA GLN A 66 -7.80 1.30 -2.75
C GLN A 66 -8.96 0.70 -3.55
N LYS A 67 -9.59 1.47 -4.43
CA LYS A 67 -10.67 0.99 -5.31
C LYS A 67 -10.21 -0.15 -6.22
N TYR A 68 -9.02 -0.03 -6.80
CA TYR A 68 -8.41 -1.08 -7.61
C TYR A 68 -8.26 -2.39 -6.83
N ARG A 69 -7.76 -2.32 -5.59
CA ARG A 69 -7.61 -3.50 -4.73
C ARG A 69 -8.93 -4.12 -4.32
N VAL A 70 -9.93 -3.30 -3.98
CA VAL A 70 -11.28 -3.81 -3.66
C VAL A 70 -11.88 -4.52 -4.87
N LYS A 71 -11.74 -3.95 -6.07
CA LYS A 71 -12.19 -4.58 -7.32
C LYS A 71 -11.49 -5.92 -7.57
N GLN A 72 -10.17 -5.98 -7.42
CA GLN A 72 -9.45 -7.26 -7.55
C GLN A 72 -9.92 -8.30 -6.54
N LYS A 73 -10.08 -7.92 -5.27
CA LYS A 73 -10.52 -8.85 -4.21
C LYS A 73 -11.94 -9.37 -4.47
N ASN A 74 -12.84 -8.53 -4.96
CA ASN A 74 -14.19 -8.94 -5.34
C ASN A 74 -14.17 -9.87 -6.57
N MET A 75 -13.33 -9.61 -7.57
CA MET A 75 -13.20 -10.51 -8.73
C MET A 75 -12.63 -11.88 -8.34
N LEU A 76 -11.68 -11.94 -7.40
CA LEU A 76 -11.21 -13.23 -6.86
C LEU A 76 -12.31 -13.97 -6.11
N LYS A 77 -13.06 -13.29 -5.24
CA LYS A 77 -14.16 -13.90 -4.48
C LYS A 77 -15.26 -14.46 -5.37
N SER A 78 -15.65 -13.76 -6.43
CA SER A 78 -16.66 -14.25 -7.37
C SER A 78 -16.22 -15.49 -8.15
N ASN A 79 -14.94 -15.83 -8.18
CA ASN A 79 -14.42 -17.04 -8.82
C ASN A 79 -14.28 -18.23 -7.85
N GLU A 80 -14.29 -18.02 -6.54
CA GLU A 80 -14.27 -19.10 -5.54
C GLU A 80 -15.66 -19.63 -5.19
N GLU A 81 -16.74 -18.94 -5.59
CA GLU A 81 -18.14 -19.35 -5.38
C GLU A 81 -18.78 -20.05 -6.60
N LYS A 82 -17.98 -20.60 -7.53
CA LYS A 82 -18.49 -21.36 -8.70
C LYS A 82 -17.98 -22.79 -8.77
#